data_AF-A0A7W6RTJ3-F1
#
_entry.id   AF-A0A7W6RTJ3-F1
#
_cell.length_a   1.000
_cell.length_b   1.000
_cell.length_c   1.000
_cell.angle_alpha   90.00
_cell.angle_beta   90.00
_cell.angle_gamma   90.00
#
_symmetry.space_group_name_H-M   'P 1'
#
loop_
_entity.id
_entity.type
_entity.pdbx_description
1 polymer ?
#
loop_
_entity_poly.entity_id
_entity_poly.type
_entity_poly.pdbx_seq_one_letter_code
_entity_poly.pdbx_strand_id
1 'polypeptide(L)'
;MAFAKYGYAAASMDDMTADAGLTRGALYHNFGDKRGLFAAVVDEIDSAMAESAMEAGNAAGGGWAGLVAEGVAYIEMALQPDVQRIVLLDGPSVLGDPSQWPSQGRCLQATINAAGFGA
;
A
#
# COMPACT_ATOMS: atom_id res chain seq x y z
N MET A 1 14.40 -1.28 1.54
CA MET A 1 13.87 -0.87 2.85
C MET A 1 13.80 -2.10 3.77
N ALA A 2 14.20 -1.97 5.03
CA ALA A 2 14.30 -3.10 5.97
C ALA A 2 13.01 -3.93 6.19
N PHE A 3 11.79 -3.38 6.05
CA PHE A 3 10.56 -4.19 6.13
C PHE A 3 10.43 -5.16 4.96
N ALA A 4 10.71 -4.71 3.73
CA ALA A 4 10.73 -5.60 2.57
C ALA A 4 11.79 -6.70 2.73
N LYS A 5 12.98 -6.34 3.19
CA LYS A 5 14.11 -7.27 3.30
C LYS A 5 13.94 -8.30 4.42
N TYR A 6 13.53 -7.86 5.60
CA TYR A 6 13.53 -8.71 6.81
C TYR A 6 12.12 -9.09 7.30
N GLY A 7 11.07 -8.43 6.80
CA GLY A 7 9.71 -8.53 7.33
C GLY A 7 9.51 -7.73 8.60
N TYR A 8 8.25 -7.47 8.96
CA TYR A 8 7.91 -6.65 10.12
C TYR A 8 8.52 -7.21 11.40
N ALA A 9 8.43 -8.52 11.66
CA ALA A 9 8.90 -9.09 12.92
C ALA A 9 10.41 -8.88 13.15
N ALA A 10 11.24 -9.15 12.13
CA ALA A 10 12.69 -9.13 12.27
C ALA A 10 13.33 -7.75 12.06
N ALA A 11 12.67 -6.83 11.36
CA ALA A 11 13.20 -5.49 11.14
C ALA A 11 13.16 -4.64 12.42
N SER A 12 14.22 -3.89 12.73
CA SER A 12 14.24 -2.95 13.86
C SER A 12 14.06 -1.51 13.40
N MET A 13 13.72 -0.61 14.33
CA MET A 13 13.72 0.84 14.06
C MET A 13 15.13 1.34 13.68
N ASP A 14 16.18 0.69 14.19
CA ASP A 14 17.55 1.05 13.88
C ASP A 14 17.93 0.70 12.44
N ASP A 15 17.47 -0.47 11.95
CA ASP A 15 17.62 -0.84 10.53
C ASP A 15 16.96 0.19 9.61
N MET A 16 15.83 0.78 10.02
CA MET A 16 15.14 1.83 9.24
C MET A 16 15.93 3.14 9.22
N THR A 17 16.51 3.55 10.36
CA THR A 17 17.34 4.76 10.43
C THR A 17 18.60 4.66 9.58
N ALA A 18 19.22 3.48 9.55
CA ALA A 18 20.42 3.21 8.77
C ALA A 18 20.14 3.25 7.26
N ASP A 19 19.04 2.63 6.82
CA ASP A 19 18.63 2.63 5.41
C ASP A 19 18.21 4.03 4.91
N ALA A 20 17.52 4.82 5.74
CA ALA A 20 16.95 6.11 5.34
C ALA A 20 17.87 7.32 5.60
N GLY A 21 19.01 7.13 6.26
CA GLY A 21 19.89 8.23 6.69
C GLY A 21 19.25 9.19 7.72
N LEU A 22 18.17 8.76 8.37
CA LEU A 22 17.41 9.54 9.36
C LEU A 22 17.88 9.21 10.76
N THR A 23 17.71 10.15 11.70
CA THR A 23 17.97 9.87 13.12
C THR A 23 16.79 9.15 13.76
N ARG A 24 17.06 8.36 14.80
CA ARG A 24 16.01 7.70 15.59
C ARG A 24 14.97 8.70 16.11
N GLY A 25 15.42 9.87 16.59
CA GLY A 25 14.53 10.94 17.05
C GLY A 25 13.52 11.42 16.00
N ALA A 26 13.93 11.54 14.74
CA ALA A 26 13.06 11.98 13.66
C ALA A 26 11.96 10.95 13.34
N LEU A 27 12.30 9.65 13.32
CA LEU A 27 11.31 8.59 13.09
C LEU A 27 10.31 8.50 14.24
N TYR A 28 10.78 8.52 15.50
CA TYR A 28 9.89 8.47 16.66
C TYR A 28 9.00 9.71 16.75
N HIS A 29 9.50 10.89 16.39
CA HIS A 29 8.68 12.10 16.37
C HIS A 29 7.56 12.04 15.32
N ASN A 30 7.87 11.55 14.12
CA ASN A 30 6.91 11.55 13.01
C ASN A 30 5.91 10.38 13.09
N PHE A 31 6.35 9.22 13.58
CA PHE A 31 5.57 7.99 13.49
C PHE A 31 5.26 7.35 14.86
N GLY A 32 5.82 7.87 15.94
CA GLY A 32 5.63 7.35 17.30
C GLY A 32 6.41 6.07 17.55
N ASP A 33 6.03 4.97 16.89
CA ASP A 33 6.65 3.67 17.07
C ASP A 33 6.81 2.91 15.73
N LYS A 34 7.34 1.68 15.83
CA LYS A 34 7.54 0.79 14.67
C LYS A 34 6.24 0.46 13.95
N ARG A 35 5.13 0.31 14.71
CA ARG A 35 3.81 0.01 14.14
C ARG A 35 3.27 1.22 13.38
N GLY A 36 3.45 2.43 13.91
CA GLY A 36 3.07 3.68 13.24
C GLY A 36 3.87 3.92 11.95
N LEU A 37 5.19 3.66 11.97
CA LEU A 37 6.00 3.72 10.77
C LEU A 37 5.55 2.67 9.73
N PHE A 38 5.29 1.46 10.18
CA PHE A 38 4.79 0.39 9.31
C PHE A 38 3.44 0.74 8.70
N ALA A 39 2.51 1.31 9.47
CA ALA A 39 1.22 1.77 8.98
C ALA A 39 1.36 2.83 7.89
N ALA A 40 2.26 3.81 8.06
CA ALA A 40 2.54 4.82 7.04
C ALA A 40 3.11 4.21 5.76
N VAL A 41 3.98 3.20 5.88
CA VAL A 41 4.57 2.51 4.72
C VAL A 41 3.53 1.66 3.98
N VAL A 42 2.64 0.98 4.70
CA VAL A 42 1.52 0.25 4.10
C VAL A 42 0.59 1.20 3.35
N ASP A 43 0.22 2.34 3.95
CA ASP A 43 -0.65 3.34 3.32
C ASP A 43 -0.03 3.92 2.04
N GLU A 44 1.27 4.23 2.06
CA GLU A 44 1.99 4.72 0.88
C GLU A 44 1.98 3.69 -0.26
N ILE A 45 2.32 2.42 0.03
CA ILE A 45 2.38 1.38 -0.99
C ILE A 45 0.98 1.07 -1.54
N ASP A 46 -0.03 0.91 -0.68
CA ASP A 46 -1.40 0.61 -1.12
C ASP A 46 -1.99 1.78 -1.93
N SER A 47 -1.63 3.03 -1.60
CA SER A 47 -2.02 4.21 -2.39
C SER A 47 -1.38 4.21 -3.78
N ALA A 48 -0.07 3.94 -3.87
CA ALA A 48 0.62 3.85 -5.15
C ALA A 48 0.06 2.72 -6.03
N MET A 49 -0.31 1.59 -5.41
CA MET A 49 -1.00 0.49 -6.11
C MET A 49 -2.36 0.93 -6.64
N ALA A 50 -3.15 1.63 -5.83
CA ALA A 50 -4.45 2.14 -6.23
C ALA A 50 -4.32 3.09 -7.44
N GLU A 51 -3.40 4.04 -7.35
CA GLU A 51 -3.16 5.04 -8.39
C GLU A 51 -2.75 4.39 -9.71
N SER A 52 -1.78 3.47 -9.68
CA SER A 52 -1.33 2.78 -10.88
C SER A 52 -2.41 1.89 -11.50
N ALA A 53 -3.26 1.25 -10.68
CA ALA A 53 -4.39 0.49 -11.17
C ALA A 53 -5.39 1.41 -11.88
N MET A 54 -5.76 2.54 -11.27
CA MET A 54 -6.65 3.53 -11.86
C MET A 54 -6.12 4.08 -13.18
N GLU A 55 -4.82 4.37 -13.26
CA GLU A 55 -4.16 4.81 -14.50
C GLU A 55 -4.31 3.77 -15.61
N ALA A 56 -4.11 2.48 -15.30
CA ALA A 56 -4.32 1.40 -16.25
C ALA A 56 -5.79 1.30 -16.71
N GLY A 57 -6.74 1.45 -15.79
CA GLY A 57 -8.17 1.48 -16.10
C GLY A 57 -8.56 2.61 -17.05
N ASN A 58 -8.08 3.81 -16.76
CA ASN A 58 -8.31 5.00 -17.58
C ASN A 58 -7.68 4.85 -18.96
N ALA A 59 -6.46 4.32 -19.04
CA ALA A 59 -5.77 4.08 -20.31
C ALA A 59 -6.50 3.03 -21.19
N ALA A 60 -7.21 2.09 -20.58
CA ALA A 60 -8.03 1.10 -21.28
C ALA A 60 -9.42 1.64 -21.71
N GLY A 61 -9.72 2.91 -21.44
CA GLY A 61 -10.97 3.56 -21.86
C GLY A 61 -12.14 3.43 -20.88
N GLY A 62 -11.89 2.99 -19.63
CA GLY A 62 -12.91 2.88 -18.59
C GLY A 62 -13.94 1.75 -18.82
N GLY A 63 -15.05 1.81 -18.09
CA GLY A 63 -16.12 0.80 -18.17
C GLY A 63 -15.61 -0.61 -17.85
N TRP A 64 -16.12 -1.63 -18.54
CA TRP A 64 -15.71 -3.03 -18.30
C TRP A 64 -14.23 -3.27 -18.63
N ALA A 65 -13.74 -2.71 -19.74
CA ALA A 65 -12.33 -2.87 -20.13
C ALA A 65 -11.39 -2.21 -19.11
N GLY A 66 -11.76 -1.01 -18.63
CA GLY A 66 -11.06 -0.32 -17.55
C GLY A 66 -11.05 -1.11 -16.24
N LEU A 67 -12.20 -1.66 -15.82
CA LEU A 67 -12.28 -2.49 -14.61
C LEU A 67 -11.37 -3.71 -14.67
N VAL A 68 -11.32 -4.39 -15.81
CA VAL A 68 -10.43 -5.55 -16.00
C VAL A 68 -8.96 -5.09 -15.97
N ALA A 69 -8.63 -3.97 -16.61
CA ALA A 69 -7.27 -3.43 -16.59
C ALA A 69 -6.82 -2.99 -15.20
N GLU A 70 -7.69 -2.34 -14.41
CA GLU A 70 -7.47 -2.02 -13.00
C GLU A 70 -7.14 -3.29 -12.20
N GLY A 71 -7.99 -4.32 -12.33
CA GLY A 71 -7.80 -5.58 -11.61
C GLY A 71 -6.49 -6.30 -11.98
N VAL A 72 -6.14 -6.33 -13.26
CA VAL A 72 -4.88 -6.93 -13.73
C VAL A 72 -3.69 -6.17 -13.16
N ALA A 73 -3.65 -4.85 -13.30
CA ALA A 73 -2.57 -4.02 -12.78
C ALA A 73 -2.41 -4.19 -11.26
N TYR A 74 -3.52 -4.19 -10.51
CA TYR A 74 -3.50 -4.40 -9.07
C TYR A 74 -2.88 -5.76 -8.69
N ILE A 75 -3.28 -6.84 -9.38
CA ILE A 75 -2.74 -8.19 -9.13
C ILE A 75 -1.24 -8.25 -9.49
N GLU A 76 -0.82 -7.67 -10.61
CA GLU A 76 0.59 -7.63 -11.01
C GLU A 76 1.49 -6.92 -9.99
N MET A 77 0.99 -5.82 -9.42
CA MET A 77 1.68 -5.12 -8.32
C MET A 77 1.67 -5.93 -7.02
N ALA A 78 0.55 -6.58 -6.70
CA ALA A 78 0.42 -7.46 -5.54
C ALA A 78 1.38 -8.67 -5.58
N LEU A 79 1.85 -9.06 -6.76
CA LEU A 79 2.86 -10.11 -6.94
C LEU A 79 4.30 -9.62 -6.75
N GLN A 80 4.54 -8.31 -6.66
CA GLN A 80 5.87 -7.79 -6.36
C GLN A 80 6.27 -8.23 -4.94
N PRO A 81 7.47 -8.80 -4.72
CA PRO A 81 7.84 -9.40 -3.45
C PRO A 81 7.69 -8.47 -2.23
N ASP A 82 8.06 -7.20 -2.42
CA ASP A 82 8.00 -6.19 -1.37
C ASP A 82 6.55 -5.85 -1.01
N VAL A 83 5.68 -5.68 -2.01
CA VAL A 83 4.25 -5.42 -1.85
C VAL A 83 3.56 -6.61 -1.18
N GLN A 84 3.80 -7.82 -1.69
CA GLN A 84 3.24 -9.05 -1.15
C GLN A 84 3.58 -9.18 0.34
N ARG A 85 4.85 -8.99 0.70
CA ARG A 85 5.28 -9.09 2.10
C ARG A 85 4.68 -7.99 2.95
N ILE A 86 4.83 -6.73 2.54
CA ILE A 86 4.47 -5.58 3.39
C ILE A 86 2.96 -5.42 3.49
N VAL A 87 2.26 -5.38 2.37
CA VAL A 87 0.82 -5.03 2.32
C VAL A 87 -0.05 -6.26 2.54
N LEU A 88 0.25 -7.40 1.92
CA LEU A 88 -0.66 -8.55 1.91
C LEU A 88 -0.40 -9.58 3.03
N LEU A 89 0.84 -9.69 3.52
CA LEU A 89 1.20 -10.65 4.57
C LEU A 89 1.37 -9.97 5.93
N ASP A 90 2.32 -9.06 6.06
CA ASP A 90 2.63 -8.41 7.32
C ASP A 90 1.53 -7.41 7.71
N GLY A 91 1.02 -6.66 6.74
CA GLY A 91 -0.06 -5.68 6.89
C GLY A 91 -1.24 -6.19 7.73
N PRO A 92 -1.96 -7.24 7.29
CA PRO A 92 -3.12 -7.76 8.01
C PRO A 92 -2.75 -8.31 9.39
N SER A 93 -1.55 -8.89 9.52
CA SER A 93 -1.08 -9.47 10.78
C SER A 93 -0.80 -8.42 11.87
N VAL A 94 -0.41 -7.20 11.47
CA VAL A 94 0.02 -6.12 12.38
C VAL A 94 -1.04 -5.03 12.55
N LEU A 95 -1.73 -4.70 11.48
CA LEU A 95 -2.66 -3.57 11.41
C LEU A 95 -4.13 -3.99 11.51
N GLY A 96 -4.43 -5.29 11.36
CA GLY A 96 -5.79 -5.82 11.41
C GLY A 96 -6.47 -5.80 10.04
N ASP A 97 -7.79 -5.70 10.02
CA ASP A 97 -8.61 -5.80 8.80
C ASP A 97 -8.20 -4.75 7.75
N PRO A 98 -7.73 -5.17 6.55
CA PRO A 98 -7.36 -4.26 5.47
C PRO A 98 -8.46 -3.29 5.06
N SER A 99 -9.74 -3.70 5.11
CA SER A 99 -10.88 -2.86 4.70
C SER A 99 -11.02 -1.56 5.53
N GLN A 100 -10.38 -1.51 6.69
CA GLN A 100 -10.40 -0.37 7.60
C GLN A 100 -9.15 0.52 7.45
N TRP A 101 -8.23 0.20 6.53
CA TRP A 101 -7.02 1.00 6.34
C TRP A 101 -7.34 2.31 5.60
N PRO A 102 -6.60 3.40 5.88
CA PRO A 102 -6.88 4.71 5.29
C PRO A 102 -6.88 4.75 3.76
N SER A 103 -6.11 3.86 3.12
CA SER A 103 -5.99 3.71 1.67
C SER A 103 -7.21 3.09 0.99
N GLN A 104 -7.94 2.19 1.66
CA GLN A 104 -9.05 1.44 1.04
C GLN A 104 -10.26 2.30 0.66
N GLY A 105 -10.46 3.42 1.37
CA GLY A 105 -11.49 4.40 1.01
C GLY A 105 -11.26 5.02 -0.38
N ARG A 106 -10.01 5.07 -0.87
CA ARG A 106 -9.65 5.66 -2.16
C ARG A 106 -9.88 4.69 -3.32
N CYS A 107 -9.49 3.42 -3.18
CA CYS A 107 -9.63 2.39 -4.20
C CYS A 107 -11.11 2.11 -4.54
N LEU A 108 -11.92 1.87 -3.50
CA LEU A 108 -13.34 1.53 -3.68
C LEU A 108 -14.12 2.66 -4.35
N GLN A 109 -13.87 3.90 -3.95
CA GLN A 109 -14.55 5.07 -4.51
C GLN A 109 -14.17 5.30 -5.98
N ALA A 110 -12.92 5.04 -6.34
CA ALA A 110 -12.45 5.13 -7.72
C ALA A 110 -13.10 4.10 -8.63
N THR A 111 -13.13 2.82 -8.23
CA THR A 111 -13.77 1.75 -9.01
C THR A 111 -15.27 1.98 -9.17
N ILE A 112 -15.97 2.48 -8.13
CA ILE A 112 -17.39 2.87 -8.21
C ILE A 112 -17.60 3.95 -9.29
N ASN A 113 -16.72 4.94 -9.36
CA ASN A 113 -16.80 6.01 -10.35
C ASN A 113 -16.47 5.51 -11.77
N ALA A 114 -15.43 4.68 -11.92
CA ALA A 114 -14.98 4.13 -13.20
C ALA A 114 -16.00 3.17 -13.84
N ALA A 115 -16.75 2.43 -13.03
CA ALA A 115 -17.79 1.52 -13.48
C ALA A 115 -19.12 2.22 -13.85
N GLY A 116 -19.25 3.53 -13.62
CA GLY A 116 -20.44 4.29 -13.98
C GLY A 116 -21.67 4.04 -13.09
N PHE A 117 -21.49 3.48 -11.88
CA PHE A 117 -22.59 3.25 -10.93
C PHE A 117 -22.99 4.52 -10.14
N GLY A 118 -22.41 5.67 -10.47
CA GLY A 118 -22.62 6.95 -9.77
C GLY A 118 -23.41 8.02 -10.54
N ALA A 119 -24.11 7.67 -11.62
CA ALA A 119 -25.03 8.57 -12.34
C ALA A 119 -26.48 8.11 -12.21
#